data_AF-A0A8H8MCU9-F1
#
_entry.id   AF-A0A8H8MCU9-F1
#
_cell.length_a   1.000
_cell.length_b   1.000
_cell.length_c   1.000
_cell.angle_alpha   90.00
_cell.angle_beta   90.00
_cell.angle_gamma   90.00
#
_symmetry.space_group_name_H-M   'P 1'
#
loop_
_entity.id
_entity.type
_entity.pdbx_description
1 polymer ?
#
loop_
_entity_poly.entity_id
_entity_poly.type
_entity_poly.pdbx_seq_one_letter_code
_entity_poly.pdbx_strand_id
1 'polypeptide(L)'
;MGVYQDGVAKNVVDTKPVTAHIYEYTTQISVTPSMRIEGAERGIVPCQIIFCLKEKNQKKINSHRRFFNAFGRVLEPNVCVLLDVGTRPGPTSIYHLWKAFDINSNVGGACGEINFEYKMSNILDKPLESVFGYITVLPGAFSAYRYIALQNDSTGEGPLQKYFLGEKMHGAGADIFTANMYLAEDRILCWELVSKLGASWILHYVKSAYAVTDVPDQVPELVSQRRRWLNGSFFAAVHSTVKFNYIYRSSHSFGRTLGHKRNAARDRVGSRPPLLTSISK
;
A
#
# COMPACT_ATOMS: atom_id res chain seq x y z
N MET A 1 -22.75 -10.33 3.04
CA MET A 1 -22.72 -8.89 3.42
C MET A 1 -23.77 -8.04 2.72
N GLY A 2 -24.53 -8.56 1.73
CA GLY A 2 -25.69 -7.84 1.16
C GLY A 2 -25.37 -6.57 0.35
N VAL A 3 -24.10 -6.18 0.24
CA VAL A 3 -23.69 -4.95 -0.44
C VAL A 3 -23.79 -5.09 -1.96
N TYR A 4 -23.58 -6.27 -2.53
CA TYR A 4 -23.84 -6.52 -3.95
C TYR A 4 -25.30 -6.96 -4.14
N GLN A 5 -25.98 -6.33 -5.10
CA GLN A 5 -27.36 -6.66 -5.48
C GLN A 5 -27.37 -7.17 -6.91
N ASP A 6 -27.78 -8.43 -7.07
CA ASP A 6 -27.83 -9.06 -8.38
C ASP A 6 -28.96 -8.46 -9.25
N GLY A 7 -28.73 -8.36 -10.56
CA GLY A 7 -29.70 -7.82 -11.53
C GLY A 7 -29.85 -6.29 -11.57
N VAL A 8 -29.15 -5.54 -10.70
CA VAL A 8 -29.18 -4.06 -10.70
C VAL A 8 -28.13 -3.45 -11.66
N ALA A 9 -27.01 -4.14 -11.86
CA ALA A 9 -25.93 -3.68 -12.73
C ALA A 9 -26.38 -3.58 -14.19
N LYS A 10 -26.02 -2.46 -14.84
CA LYS A 10 -26.28 -2.17 -16.26
C LYS A 10 -25.01 -1.72 -16.95
N ASN A 11 -24.75 -2.21 -18.14
CA ASN A 11 -23.51 -1.91 -18.86
C ASN A 11 -23.56 -0.54 -19.57
N VAL A 12 -24.76 0.03 -19.77
CA VAL A 12 -25.00 1.32 -20.44
C VAL A 12 -26.13 2.08 -19.72
N VAL A 13 -25.94 3.38 -19.52
CA VAL A 13 -26.94 4.31 -19.00
C VAL A 13 -26.90 5.57 -19.88
N ASP A 14 -28.07 6.02 -20.37
CA ASP A 14 -28.18 7.19 -21.25
C ASP A 14 -27.20 7.16 -22.43
N THR A 15 -27.10 6.00 -23.11
CA THR A 15 -26.16 5.73 -24.22
C THR A 15 -24.66 5.82 -23.86
N LYS A 16 -24.32 6.09 -22.60
CA LYS A 16 -22.94 6.12 -22.11
C LYS A 16 -22.58 4.79 -21.47
N PRO A 17 -21.40 4.22 -21.79
CA PRO A 17 -20.93 3.00 -21.15
C PRO A 17 -20.67 3.25 -19.66
N VAL A 18 -21.16 2.35 -18.81
CA VAL A 18 -20.87 2.40 -17.38
C VAL A 18 -19.39 2.07 -17.15
N THR A 19 -18.78 2.76 -16.18
CA THR A 19 -17.36 2.52 -15.85
C THR A 19 -17.17 1.75 -14.54
N ALA A 20 -18.14 1.85 -13.63
CA ALA A 20 -18.19 1.15 -12.37
C ALA A 20 -19.61 1.20 -11.78
N HIS A 21 -19.94 0.20 -10.97
CA HIS A 21 -21.12 0.14 -10.12
C HIS A 21 -20.70 0.38 -8.67
N ILE A 22 -21.38 1.28 -7.98
CA ILE A 22 -21.12 1.60 -6.57
C ILE A 22 -22.36 1.20 -5.78
N TYR A 23 -22.15 0.41 -4.74
CA TYR A 23 -23.16 0.00 -3.79
C TYR A 23 -22.72 0.43 -2.40
N GLU A 24 -23.66 0.85 -1.59
CA GLU A 24 -23.39 1.34 -0.24
C GLU A 24 -24.34 0.67 0.75
N TYR A 25 -23.79 0.24 1.88
CA TYR A 25 -24.55 -0.39 2.95
C TYR A 25 -23.92 -0.09 4.30
N THR A 26 -24.70 0.41 5.25
CA THR A 26 -24.24 0.66 6.62
C THR A 26 -24.80 -0.42 7.54
N THR A 27 -23.93 -1.27 8.06
CA THR A 27 -24.34 -2.25 9.08
C THR A 27 -24.40 -1.59 10.45
N GLN A 28 -25.54 -1.76 11.12
CA GLN A 28 -25.79 -1.28 12.49
C GLN A 28 -25.92 -2.45 13.48
N ILE A 29 -25.76 -3.68 12.99
CA ILE A 29 -25.84 -4.91 13.77
C ILE A 29 -24.52 -5.67 13.68
N SER A 30 -24.14 -6.29 14.79
CA SER A 30 -23.04 -7.26 14.87
C SER A 30 -23.60 -8.63 15.21
N VAL A 31 -22.97 -9.69 14.69
CA VAL A 31 -23.29 -11.07 15.04
C VAL A 31 -22.15 -11.63 15.86
N THR A 32 -22.43 -12.01 17.11
CA THR A 32 -21.43 -12.59 18.00
C THR A 32 -21.04 -14.00 17.56
N PRO A 33 -19.91 -14.56 18.05
CA PRO A 33 -19.56 -15.97 17.82
C PRO A 33 -20.63 -16.96 18.31
N SER A 34 -21.49 -16.55 19.25
CA SER A 34 -22.65 -17.31 19.72
C SER A 34 -23.92 -17.09 18.90
N MET A 35 -23.79 -16.51 17.70
CA MET A 35 -24.88 -16.23 16.75
C MET A 35 -25.98 -15.31 17.32
N ARG A 36 -25.64 -14.45 18.28
CA ARG A 36 -26.55 -13.42 18.80
C ARG A 36 -26.37 -12.14 18.02
N ILE A 37 -27.48 -11.52 17.66
CA ILE A 37 -27.48 -10.20 17.03
C ILE A 37 -27.42 -9.17 18.15
N GLU A 38 -26.45 -8.27 18.06
CA GLU A 38 -26.29 -7.13 18.95
C GLU A 38 -26.37 -5.85 18.10
N GLY A 39 -27.11 -4.85 18.56
CA GLY A 39 -27.26 -3.57 17.87
C GLY A 39 -26.56 -2.41 18.58
N ALA A 40 -26.96 -1.20 18.21
CA ALA A 40 -26.42 0.06 18.74
C ALA A 40 -26.58 0.17 20.28
N GLU A 41 -27.56 -0.50 20.87
CA GLU A 41 -27.81 -0.52 22.32
C GLU A 41 -26.65 -1.07 23.16
N ARG A 42 -25.73 -1.83 22.54
CA ARG A 42 -24.50 -2.32 23.18
C ARG A 42 -23.25 -1.49 22.85
N GLY A 43 -23.42 -0.29 22.28
CA GLY A 43 -22.32 0.58 21.89
C GLY A 43 -21.59 0.12 20.63
N ILE A 44 -22.23 -0.71 19.79
CA ILE A 44 -21.68 -1.11 18.51
C ILE A 44 -21.66 0.09 17.57
N VAL A 45 -20.46 0.45 17.12
CA VAL A 45 -20.26 1.54 16.16
C VAL A 45 -20.69 1.05 14.77
N PRO A 46 -21.58 1.77 14.06
CA PRO A 46 -21.97 1.41 12.70
C PRO A 46 -20.76 1.34 11.76
N CYS A 47 -20.75 0.33 10.88
CA CYS A 47 -19.72 0.18 9.87
C CYS A 47 -20.33 0.41 8.47
N GLN A 48 -19.89 1.47 7.80
CA GLN A 48 -20.27 1.77 6.43
C GLN A 48 -19.39 0.98 5.46
N ILE A 49 -20.02 0.27 4.54
CA ILE A 49 -19.36 -0.52 3.51
C ILE A 49 -19.74 0.06 2.16
N ILE A 50 -18.73 0.49 1.41
CA ILE A 50 -18.87 0.93 0.02
C ILE A 50 -18.20 -0.11 -0.86
N PHE A 51 -18.99 -0.75 -1.73
CA PHE A 51 -18.51 -1.71 -2.71
C PHE A 51 -18.51 -1.09 -4.10
N CYS A 52 -17.33 -1.00 -4.71
CA CYS A 52 -17.15 -0.47 -6.06
C CYS A 52 -16.70 -1.59 -7.02
N LEU A 53 -17.60 -2.04 -7.89
CA LEU A 53 -17.32 -3.01 -8.94
C LEU A 53 -16.94 -2.27 -10.24
N LYS A 54 -15.78 -2.60 -10.82
CA LYS A 54 -15.34 -2.01 -12.10
C LYS A 54 -15.78 -2.89 -13.27
N GLU A 55 -16.28 -2.26 -14.34
CA GLU A 55 -16.69 -2.97 -15.56
C GLU A 55 -15.50 -3.62 -16.30
N LYS A 56 -14.31 -3.02 -16.19
CA LYS A 56 -13.10 -3.53 -16.84
C LYS A 56 -12.01 -3.75 -15.81
N ASN A 57 -11.32 -4.89 -15.91
CA ASN A 57 -10.10 -5.12 -15.14
C ASN A 57 -8.96 -4.23 -15.69
N GLN A 58 -8.70 -3.13 -14.98
CA GLN A 58 -7.67 -2.15 -15.31
C GLN A 58 -6.45 -2.23 -14.37
N LYS A 59 -6.17 -3.41 -13.79
CA LYS A 59 -5.06 -3.67 -12.85
C LYS A 59 -5.19 -2.92 -11.49
N LYS A 60 -4.21 -3.18 -10.60
CA LYS A 60 -4.11 -2.66 -9.23
C LYS A 60 -4.08 -1.14 -9.15
N ILE A 61 -3.18 -0.48 -9.91
CA ILE A 61 -2.97 0.97 -9.81
C ILE A 61 -4.25 1.77 -10.07
N ASN A 62 -5.09 1.29 -10.99
CA ASN A 62 -6.34 1.92 -11.34
C ASN A 62 -7.35 1.84 -10.20
N SER A 63 -7.39 0.70 -9.50
CA SER A 63 -8.18 0.56 -8.27
C SER A 63 -7.69 1.54 -7.21
N HIS A 64 -6.37 1.65 -7.01
CA HIS A 64 -5.79 2.62 -6.07
C HIS A 64 -6.13 4.06 -6.45
N ARG A 65 -6.12 4.40 -7.73
CA ARG A 65 -6.50 5.74 -8.20
C ARG A 65 -7.95 6.07 -7.87
N ARG A 66 -8.88 5.15 -8.11
CA ARG A 66 -10.29 5.32 -7.69
C ARG A 66 -10.40 5.45 -6.18
N PHE A 67 -9.68 4.61 -5.44
CA PHE A 67 -9.66 4.64 -3.98
C PHE A 67 -9.14 5.98 -3.43
N PHE A 68 -7.96 6.45 -3.83
CA PHE A 68 -7.37 7.67 -3.26
C PHE A 68 -7.94 8.97 -3.84
N ASN A 69 -8.13 9.05 -5.16
CA ASN A 69 -8.47 10.30 -5.84
C ASN A 69 -9.98 10.51 -6.04
N ALA A 70 -10.79 9.46 -5.94
CA ALA A 70 -12.25 9.59 -5.95
C ALA A 70 -12.82 9.42 -4.54
N PHE A 71 -12.77 8.21 -3.97
CA PHE A 71 -13.38 7.95 -2.66
C PHE A 71 -12.67 8.71 -1.53
N GLY A 72 -11.34 8.64 -1.46
CA GLY A 72 -10.55 9.29 -0.43
C GLY A 72 -10.74 10.81 -0.42
N ARG A 73 -10.95 11.43 -1.59
CA ARG A 73 -11.20 12.88 -1.69
C ARG A 73 -12.54 13.29 -1.09
N VAL A 74 -13.54 12.41 -1.13
CA VAL A 74 -14.87 12.66 -0.58
C VAL A 74 -14.94 12.29 0.90
N LEU A 75 -14.31 11.17 1.27
CA LEU A 75 -14.38 10.61 2.62
C LEU A 75 -13.33 11.17 3.59
N GLU A 76 -12.24 11.74 3.06
CA GLU A 76 -11.11 12.30 3.80
C GLU A 76 -10.65 11.40 4.97
N PRO A 77 -10.34 10.11 4.71
CA PRO A 77 -10.09 9.16 5.78
C PRO A 77 -8.82 9.52 6.57
N ASN A 78 -8.78 9.25 7.88
CA ASN A 78 -7.54 9.46 8.65
C ASN A 78 -6.42 8.48 8.23
N VAL A 79 -6.79 7.20 8.04
CA VAL A 79 -5.89 6.10 7.68
C VAL A 79 -6.53 5.30 6.56
N CYS A 80 -5.73 5.01 5.54
CA CYS A 80 -6.06 4.17 4.40
C CYS A 80 -5.36 2.82 4.54
N VAL A 81 -6.09 1.71 4.53
CA VAL A 81 -5.51 0.35 4.52
C VAL A 81 -5.65 -0.24 3.13
N LEU A 82 -4.56 -0.76 2.58
CA LEU A 82 -4.49 -1.49 1.33
C LEU A 82 -4.31 -2.97 1.65
N LEU A 83 -5.23 -3.80 1.14
CA LEU A 83 -5.25 -5.24 1.32
C LEU A 83 -5.51 -5.90 -0.04
N ASP A 84 -4.58 -6.73 -0.50
CA ASP A 84 -4.73 -7.44 -1.77
C ASP A 84 -5.71 -8.62 -1.63
N VAL A 85 -6.39 -8.94 -2.72
CA VAL A 85 -7.20 -10.17 -2.82
C VAL A 85 -6.28 -11.38 -2.69
N GLY A 86 -6.71 -12.39 -1.92
CA GLY A 86 -5.86 -13.54 -1.57
C GLY A 86 -4.99 -13.32 -0.32
N THR A 87 -4.98 -12.10 0.24
CA THR A 87 -4.31 -11.83 1.51
C THR A 87 -5.29 -11.91 2.68
N ARG A 88 -5.04 -12.84 3.61
CA ARG A 88 -5.82 -13.02 4.83
C ARG A 88 -5.10 -12.39 6.03
N PRO A 89 -5.56 -11.23 6.54
CA PRO A 89 -5.01 -10.68 7.77
C PRO A 89 -5.36 -11.56 8.96
N GLY A 90 -4.47 -11.59 9.95
CA GLY A 90 -4.76 -12.17 11.26
C GLY A 90 -5.92 -11.47 11.98
N PRO A 91 -6.53 -12.10 13.01
CA PRO A 91 -7.77 -11.63 13.63
C PRO A 91 -7.71 -10.18 14.17
N THR A 92 -6.55 -9.76 14.68
CA THR A 92 -6.32 -8.41 15.23
C THR A 92 -5.37 -7.57 14.38
N SER A 93 -4.96 -8.06 13.21
CA SER A 93 -3.87 -7.43 12.44
C SER A 93 -4.23 -6.06 11.90
N ILE A 94 -5.47 -5.86 11.43
CA ILE A 94 -5.93 -4.55 10.95
C ILE A 94 -5.94 -3.54 12.11
N TYR A 95 -6.38 -3.97 13.30
CA TYR A 95 -6.36 -3.12 14.51
C TYR A 95 -4.93 -2.73 14.88
N HIS A 96 -3.98 -3.68 14.94
CA HIS A 96 -2.59 -3.36 15.27
C HIS A 96 -1.94 -2.44 14.23
N LEU A 97 -2.26 -2.63 12.95
CA LEU A 97 -1.76 -1.78 11.88
C LEU A 97 -2.28 -0.34 12.02
N TRP A 98 -3.58 -0.18 12.28
CA TRP A 98 -4.19 1.13 12.56
C TRP A 98 -3.63 1.76 13.84
N LYS A 99 -3.47 0.98 14.91
CA LYS A 99 -3.01 1.45 16.22
C LYS A 99 -1.60 2.06 16.15
N ALA A 100 -0.76 1.66 15.20
CA ALA A 100 0.54 2.28 14.97
C ALA A 100 0.44 3.78 14.60
N PHE A 101 -0.62 4.18 13.87
CA PHE A 101 -0.87 5.59 13.53
C PHE A 101 -1.46 6.38 14.69
N ASP A 102 -2.19 5.72 15.58
CA ASP A 102 -2.76 6.32 16.79
C ASP A 102 -1.67 6.58 17.85
N ILE A 103 -0.75 5.62 18.02
CA ILE A 103 0.38 5.75 18.97
C ILE A 103 1.38 6.81 18.54
N ASN A 104 1.66 6.94 17.24
CA ASN A 104 2.68 7.83 16.73
C ASN A 104 2.16 8.67 15.56
N SER A 105 1.97 9.97 15.82
CA SER A 105 1.48 10.94 14.86
C SER A 105 2.40 11.11 13.64
N ASN A 106 3.70 10.84 13.76
CA ASN A 106 4.66 10.92 12.66
C ASN A 106 4.64 9.71 11.72
N VAL A 107 3.91 8.63 12.04
CA VAL A 107 3.78 7.48 11.13
C VAL A 107 2.95 7.90 9.92
N GLY A 108 3.61 7.98 8.76
CA GLY A 108 2.99 8.29 7.47
C GLY A 108 2.59 7.03 6.69
N GLY A 109 3.29 5.92 6.93
CA GLY A 109 2.98 4.60 6.36
C GLY A 109 3.42 3.47 7.27
N ALA A 110 2.69 2.35 7.23
CA ALA A 110 3.01 1.16 7.99
C ALA A 110 2.73 -0.10 7.18
N CYS A 111 3.43 -1.20 7.49
CA CYS A 111 3.10 -2.51 6.94
C CYS A 111 3.17 -3.62 8.00
N GLY A 112 2.41 -4.67 7.76
CA GLY A 112 2.46 -5.89 8.55
C GLY A 112 3.46 -6.93 8.02
N GLU A 113 3.65 -7.99 8.81
CA GLU A 113 4.37 -9.20 8.41
C GLU A 113 3.53 -9.98 7.40
N ILE A 114 4.07 -10.22 6.20
CA ILE A 114 3.49 -11.17 5.26
C ILE A 114 4.15 -12.52 5.52
N ASN A 115 3.38 -13.47 6.04
CA ASN A 115 3.81 -14.85 6.22
C ASN A 115 3.53 -15.62 4.93
N PHE A 116 4.60 -16.13 4.32
CA PHE A 116 4.52 -17.27 3.42
C PHE A 116 4.62 -18.54 4.28
N GLU A 117 3.97 -19.62 3.85
CA GLU A 117 3.85 -20.88 4.62
C GLU A 117 5.20 -21.52 5.01
N TYR A 118 6.33 -21.02 4.49
CA TYR A 118 7.68 -21.38 4.94
C TYR A 118 8.52 -20.12 5.19
N LYS A 119 8.82 -19.86 6.47
CA LYS A 119 9.56 -18.71 6.98
C LYS A 119 11.07 -18.85 6.72
N MET A 120 11.69 -17.89 6.02
CA MET A 120 13.00 -17.26 6.35
C MET A 120 13.52 -16.43 5.16
N SER A 121 13.37 -15.10 5.16
CA SER A 121 14.35 -14.25 4.44
C SER A 121 14.32 -12.77 4.84
N ASN A 122 13.21 -12.23 5.35
CA ASN A 122 13.09 -10.79 5.62
C ASN A 122 12.90 -10.42 7.11
N ILE A 123 13.12 -11.36 8.05
CA ILE A 123 12.82 -11.18 9.48
C ILE A 123 13.65 -10.07 10.14
N LEU A 124 14.85 -9.76 9.63
CA LEU A 124 15.77 -8.80 10.25
C LEU A 124 15.83 -7.44 9.53
N ASP A 125 15.65 -7.41 8.21
CA ASP A 125 15.85 -6.18 7.43
C ASP A 125 14.76 -5.15 7.67
N LYS A 126 13.48 -5.55 7.65
CA LYS A 126 12.36 -4.62 7.87
C LYS A 126 12.30 -4.02 9.27
N PRO A 127 12.52 -4.78 10.35
CA PRO A 127 12.62 -4.19 11.68
C PRO A 127 13.78 -3.19 11.78
N LEU A 128 14.93 -3.49 11.19
CA LEU A 128 16.09 -2.60 11.21
C LEU A 128 15.83 -1.32 10.40
N GLU A 129 15.18 -1.43 9.24
CA GLU A 129 14.75 -0.29 8.44
C GLU A 129 13.75 0.61 9.21
N SER A 130 12.79 -0.02 9.88
CA SER A 130 11.78 0.63 10.73
C SER A 130 12.41 1.43 11.88
N VAL A 131 13.51 0.96 12.49
CA VAL A 131 14.25 1.71 13.53
C VAL A 131 14.75 3.05 13.00
N PHE A 132 15.22 3.10 11.76
CA PHE A 132 15.62 4.36 11.11
C PHE A 132 14.43 5.13 10.54
N GLY A 133 13.22 4.59 10.60
CA GLY A 133 11.97 5.20 10.11
C GLY A 133 11.85 5.33 8.60
N TYR A 134 12.69 4.62 7.83
CA TYR A 134 12.55 4.51 6.38
C TYR A 134 12.63 3.04 6.00
N ILE A 135 11.50 2.53 5.53
CA ILE A 135 11.35 1.20 4.97
C ILE A 135 11.30 1.34 3.45
N THR A 136 12.15 0.57 2.79
CA THR A 136 12.43 0.73 1.35
C THR A 136 11.25 0.29 0.48
N VAL A 137 10.42 -0.60 1.02
CA VAL A 137 9.13 -0.98 0.46
C VAL A 137 8.14 -1.40 1.55
N LEU A 138 6.97 -0.78 1.56
CA LEU A 138 5.79 -1.32 2.23
C LEU A 138 5.10 -2.28 1.25
N PRO A 139 4.95 -3.58 1.57
CA PRO A 139 4.27 -4.51 0.67
C PRO A 139 2.86 -4.04 0.37
N GLY A 140 2.52 -3.90 -0.92
CA GLY A 140 1.19 -3.51 -1.35
C GLY A 140 0.07 -4.45 -0.85
N ALA A 141 0.40 -5.71 -0.55
CA ALA A 141 -0.55 -6.73 -0.11
C ALA A 141 -1.16 -6.48 1.28
N PHE A 142 -0.42 -5.85 2.20
CA PHE A 142 -0.93 -5.50 3.53
C PHE A 142 -0.18 -4.30 4.09
N SER A 143 -0.64 -3.11 3.73
CA SER A 143 -0.05 -1.84 4.13
C SER A 143 -1.12 -0.83 4.51
N ALA A 144 -0.72 0.19 5.26
CA ALA A 144 -1.58 1.30 5.62
C ALA A 144 -0.82 2.62 5.51
N TYR A 145 -1.56 3.69 5.29
CA TYR A 145 -1.02 5.03 5.07
C TYR A 145 -1.89 6.06 5.75
N ARG A 146 -1.25 7.08 6.32
CA ARG A 146 -1.98 8.26 6.78
C ARG A 146 -2.36 9.10 5.58
N TYR A 147 -3.64 9.42 5.42
CA TYR A 147 -4.13 10.05 4.19
C TYR A 147 -3.49 11.42 3.93
N ILE A 148 -3.34 12.24 4.97
CA ILE A 148 -2.68 13.55 4.86
C ILE A 148 -1.19 13.44 4.46
N ALA A 149 -0.54 12.32 4.80
CA ALA A 149 0.84 12.09 4.40
C ALA A 149 0.91 11.82 2.88
N LEU A 150 -0.10 11.18 2.30
CA LEU A 150 -0.20 10.88 0.88
C LEU A 150 -0.49 12.12 0.01
N GLN A 151 -1.22 13.11 0.53
CA GLN A 151 -1.65 14.28 -0.24
C GLN A 151 -0.48 15.02 -0.89
N ASN A 152 -0.72 15.54 -2.09
CA ASN A 152 0.23 16.41 -2.77
C ASN A 152 0.24 17.80 -2.13
N ASP A 153 1.28 18.58 -2.41
CA ASP A 153 1.36 19.98 -2.04
C ASP A 153 0.44 20.86 -2.91
N SER A 154 0.44 22.17 -2.62
CA SER A 154 -0.35 23.17 -3.34
C SER A 154 0.01 23.30 -4.83
N THR A 155 1.20 22.87 -5.23
CA THR A 155 1.64 22.86 -6.64
C THR A 155 1.22 21.57 -7.37
N GLY A 156 0.63 20.62 -6.64
CA GLY A 156 0.24 19.31 -7.16
C GLY A 156 1.38 18.30 -7.19
N GLU A 157 2.55 18.62 -6.63
CA GLU A 157 3.67 17.70 -6.46
C GLU A 157 3.56 16.93 -5.14
N GLY A 158 3.86 15.64 -5.14
CA GLY A 158 3.87 14.88 -3.90
C GLY A 158 3.66 13.38 -4.05
N PRO A 159 3.42 12.67 -2.94
CA PRO A 159 3.43 11.21 -2.91
C PRO A 159 2.41 10.58 -3.87
N LEU A 160 1.14 11.02 -3.86
CA LEU A 160 0.12 10.48 -4.78
C LEU A 160 0.43 10.81 -6.24
N GLN A 161 0.94 12.00 -6.55
CA GLN A 161 1.29 12.38 -7.92
C GLN A 161 2.41 11.48 -8.48
N LYS A 162 3.45 11.20 -7.68
CA LYS A 162 4.54 10.32 -8.09
C LYS A 162 4.09 8.85 -8.13
N TYR A 163 3.21 8.44 -7.22
CA TYR A 163 2.64 7.08 -7.21
C TYR A 163 1.89 6.74 -8.49
N PHE A 164 1.11 7.69 -9.02
CA PHE A 164 0.33 7.51 -10.26
C PHE A 164 1.06 7.94 -11.53
N LEU A 165 2.32 8.37 -11.44
CA LEU A 165 3.05 8.92 -12.59
C LEU A 165 3.22 7.88 -13.71
N GLY A 166 3.52 6.63 -13.35
CA GLY A 166 3.68 5.53 -14.31
C GLY A 166 2.41 5.22 -15.12
N GLU A 167 1.23 5.47 -14.56
CA GLU A 167 -0.04 5.25 -15.27
C GLU A 167 -0.29 6.31 -16.36
N LYS A 168 0.09 7.58 -16.12
CA LYS A 168 -0.08 8.67 -17.10
C LYS A 168 0.84 8.52 -18.31
N MET A 169 2.05 8.01 -18.10
CA MET A 169 3.06 7.88 -19.15
C MET A 169 2.73 6.77 -20.18
N HIS A 170 1.89 5.80 -19.81
CA HIS A 170 1.46 4.72 -20.71
C HIS A 170 0.70 5.20 -21.97
N GLY A 171 0.10 6.40 -21.94
CA GLY A 171 -0.63 6.97 -23.08
C GLY A 171 0.24 7.70 -24.12
N ALA A 172 1.52 7.95 -23.82
CA ALA A 172 2.35 8.88 -24.60
C ALA A 172 3.56 8.22 -25.30
N GLY A 173 3.57 6.89 -25.45
CA GLY A 173 4.70 6.17 -26.06
C GLY A 173 5.91 6.04 -25.10
N ALA A 174 5.66 5.65 -23.85
CA ALA A 174 6.69 5.53 -22.82
C ALA A 174 7.83 4.58 -23.21
N ASP A 175 9.07 5.09 -23.08
CA ASP A 175 10.31 4.33 -23.18
C ASP A 175 10.34 3.13 -22.20
N ILE A 176 11.11 2.09 -22.53
CA ILE A 176 11.28 0.85 -21.75
C ILE A 176 11.66 1.17 -20.29
N PHE A 177 12.46 2.22 -20.06
CA PHE A 177 12.81 2.70 -18.73
C PHE A 177 11.58 3.20 -17.94
N THR A 178 10.70 3.94 -18.59
CA THR A 178 9.49 4.51 -17.98
C THR A 178 8.45 3.43 -17.69
N ALA A 179 8.31 2.45 -18.58
CA ALA A 179 7.45 1.28 -18.35
C ALA A 179 7.93 0.41 -17.18
N ASN A 180 9.25 0.29 -16.97
CA ASN A 180 9.77 -0.44 -15.81
C ASN A 180 9.68 0.37 -14.50
N MET A 181 9.64 1.70 -14.56
CA MET A 181 9.41 2.54 -13.37
C MET A 181 8.02 2.29 -12.75
N TYR A 182 7.04 1.85 -13.55
CA TYR A 182 5.74 1.40 -13.06
C TYR A 182 5.83 0.21 -12.08
N LEU A 183 6.93 -0.55 -12.09
CA LEU A 183 7.16 -1.68 -11.17
C LEU A 183 7.73 -1.24 -9.81
N ALA A 184 8.07 0.05 -9.66
CA ALA A 184 8.69 0.64 -8.48
C ALA A 184 7.74 1.59 -7.74
N GLU A 185 6.46 1.63 -8.08
CA GLU A 185 5.47 2.61 -7.58
C GLU A 185 5.37 2.60 -6.04
N ASP A 186 5.28 1.42 -5.43
CA ASP A 186 5.18 1.28 -3.97
C ASP A 186 6.48 1.75 -3.27
N ARG A 187 7.64 1.56 -3.91
CA ARG A 187 8.96 2.01 -3.39
C ARG A 187 9.15 3.51 -3.54
N ILE A 188 8.76 4.06 -4.69
CA ILE A 188 8.77 5.50 -4.95
C ILE A 188 7.86 6.20 -3.93
N LEU A 189 6.70 5.63 -3.62
CA LEU A 189 5.80 6.17 -2.61
C LEU A 189 6.46 6.23 -1.23
N CYS A 190 7.15 5.17 -0.81
CA CYS A 190 7.90 5.14 0.44
C CYS A 190 8.95 6.26 0.52
N TRP A 191 9.70 6.47 -0.57
CA TRP A 191 10.69 7.54 -0.67
C TRP A 191 10.07 8.93 -0.60
N GLU A 192 9.00 9.18 -1.37
CA GLU A 192 8.34 10.48 -1.43
C GLU A 192 7.63 10.84 -0.12
N LEU A 193 7.18 9.86 0.67
CA LEU A 193 6.66 10.08 2.02
C LEU A 193 7.76 10.58 2.97
N VAL A 194 8.90 9.89 3.02
CA VAL A 194 10.00 10.23 3.93
C VAL A 194 10.70 11.54 3.53
N SER A 195 10.80 11.81 2.23
CA SER A 195 11.44 13.02 1.69
C SER A 195 10.45 14.16 1.43
N LYS A 196 9.23 14.08 1.95
CA LYS A 196 8.19 15.10 1.74
C LYS A 196 8.63 16.45 2.34
N LEU A 197 8.46 17.51 1.55
CA LEU A 197 8.82 18.88 1.92
C LEU A 197 8.10 19.29 3.23
N GLY A 198 8.86 19.83 4.19
CA GLY A 198 8.30 20.37 5.43
C GLY A 198 7.62 19.34 6.35
N ALA A 199 7.84 18.04 6.11
CA ALA A 199 7.25 16.96 6.89
C ALA A 199 8.31 16.02 7.43
N SER A 200 7.97 15.30 8.50
CA SER A 200 8.83 14.32 9.16
C SER A 200 8.15 12.95 9.24
N TRP A 201 7.51 12.53 8.15
CA TRP A 201 6.82 11.24 8.08
C TRP A 201 7.80 10.08 8.16
N ILE A 202 7.47 9.09 8.99
CA ILE A 202 8.24 7.85 9.14
C ILE A 202 7.44 6.66 8.63
N LEU A 203 8.16 5.63 8.22
CA LEU A 203 7.60 4.35 7.84
C LEU A 203 7.86 3.32 8.94
N HIS A 204 6.84 2.54 9.28
CA HIS A 204 6.89 1.64 10.43
C HIS A 204 6.51 0.19 10.09
N TYR A 205 7.27 -0.75 10.61
CA TYR A 205 6.97 -2.19 10.51
C TYR A 205 6.29 -2.67 11.78
N VAL A 206 5.08 -3.20 11.65
CA VAL A 206 4.24 -3.64 12.77
C VAL A 206 4.24 -5.17 12.84
N LYS A 207 5.14 -5.74 13.63
CA LYS A 207 5.27 -7.21 13.77
C LYS A 207 3.99 -7.90 14.25
N SER A 208 3.21 -7.26 15.12
CA SER A 208 1.94 -7.81 15.62
C SER A 208 0.82 -7.82 14.57
N ALA A 209 0.97 -7.07 13.48
CA ALA A 209 0.07 -7.12 12.34
C ALA A 209 0.63 -8.10 11.33
N TYR A 210 0.07 -9.30 11.22
CA TYR A 210 0.48 -10.29 10.23
C TYR A 210 -0.65 -10.64 9.26
N ALA A 211 -0.29 -11.07 8.06
CA ALA A 211 -1.21 -11.61 7.08
C ALA A 211 -0.59 -12.82 6.37
N VAL A 212 -1.43 -13.75 5.93
CA VAL A 212 -1.04 -14.91 5.11
C VAL A 212 -1.50 -14.63 3.67
N THR A 213 -0.67 -14.98 2.69
CA THR A 213 -1.01 -14.85 1.27
C THR A 213 -0.74 -16.16 0.56
N ASP A 214 -1.48 -16.41 -0.51
CA ASP A 214 -1.27 -17.55 -1.39
C ASP A 214 0.13 -17.48 -2.02
N VAL A 215 0.77 -18.65 -2.15
CA VAL A 215 2.07 -18.81 -2.80
C VAL A 215 1.84 -19.18 -4.27
N PRO A 216 2.66 -18.70 -5.22
CA PRO A 216 2.55 -19.13 -6.61
C PRO A 216 2.75 -20.64 -6.75
N ASP A 217 1.81 -21.31 -7.41
CA ASP A 217 1.87 -22.76 -7.63
C ASP A 217 2.76 -23.16 -8.82
N GLN A 218 3.13 -22.19 -9.67
CA GLN A 218 3.87 -22.44 -10.91
C GLN A 218 5.19 -21.68 -10.98
N VAL A 219 6.24 -22.36 -11.46
CA VAL A 219 7.59 -21.79 -11.63
C VAL A 219 7.60 -20.52 -12.52
N PRO A 220 6.89 -20.47 -13.67
CA PRO A 220 6.85 -19.26 -14.49
C PRO A 220 6.24 -18.05 -13.77
N GLU A 221 5.23 -18.28 -12.93
CA GLU A 221 4.61 -17.23 -12.12
C GLU A 221 5.60 -16.70 -11.08
N LEU A 222 6.29 -17.59 -10.36
CA LEU A 222 7.34 -17.23 -9.42
C LEU A 222 8.46 -16.41 -10.08
N VAL A 223 8.92 -16.82 -11.27
CA VAL A 223 9.96 -16.10 -12.03
C VAL A 223 9.47 -14.72 -12.46
N SER A 224 8.24 -14.61 -12.94
CA SER A 224 7.61 -13.34 -13.30
C SER A 224 7.51 -12.39 -12.11
N GLN A 225 7.12 -12.90 -10.94
CA GLN A 225 7.08 -12.12 -9.70
C GLN A 225 8.47 -11.63 -9.27
N ARG A 226 9.49 -12.48 -9.35
CA ARG A 226 10.87 -12.08 -9.00
C ARG A 226 11.45 -11.05 -9.94
N ARG A 227 11.21 -11.19 -11.26
CA ARG A 227 11.64 -10.19 -12.25
C ARG A 227 11.03 -8.83 -11.95
N ARG A 228 9.75 -8.79 -11.55
CA ARG A 228 9.08 -7.56 -11.11
C ARG A 228 9.74 -6.95 -9.89
N TRP A 229 10.05 -7.75 -8.87
CA TRP A 229 10.68 -7.26 -7.64
C TRP A 229 12.10 -6.73 -7.86
N LEU A 230 12.90 -7.45 -8.66
CA LEU A 230 14.27 -7.06 -9.00
C LEU A 230 14.29 -5.75 -9.79
N ASN A 231 13.45 -5.64 -10.82
CA ASN A 231 13.33 -4.41 -11.60
C ASN A 231 12.86 -3.26 -10.70
N GLY A 232 11.82 -3.46 -9.89
CA GLY A 232 11.31 -2.46 -8.97
C GLY A 232 12.38 -1.94 -8.00
N SER A 233 13.20 -2.83 -7.41
CA SER A 233 14.32 -2.45 -6.55
C SER A 233 15.37 -1.61 -7.28
N PHE A 234 15.77 -2.02 -8.49
CA PHE A 234 16.77 -1.31 -9.28
C PHE A 234 16.33 0.13 -9.60
N PHE A 235 15.09 0.30 -10.11
CA PHE A 235 14.58 1.63 -10.45
C PHE A 235 14.37 2.51 -9.23
N ALA A 236 13.93 1.95 -8.10
CA ALA A 236 13.84 2.69 -6.84
C ALA A 236 15.23 3.15 -6.34
N ALA A 237 16.26 2.32 -6.49
CA ALA A 237 17.63 2.69 -6.12
C ALA A 237 18.17 3.83 -6.99
N VAL A 238 17.92 3.81 -8.31
CA VAL A 238 18.26 4.93 -9.20
C VAL A 238 17.50 6.20 -8.81
N HIS A 239 16.19 6.10 -8.60
CA HIS A 239 15.34 7.23 -8.24
C HIS A 239 15.77 7.90 -6.93
N SER A 240 15.99 7.12 -5.87
CA SER A 240 16.45 7.63 -4.58
C SER A 240 17.88 8.20 -4.63
N THR A 241 18.73 7.70 -5.53
CA THR A 241 20.07 8.24 -5.76
C THR A 241 20.00 9.61 -6.42
N VAL A 242 19.24 9.75 -7.51
CA VAL A 242 19.04 11.04 -8.21
C VAL A 242 18.40 12.07 -7.29
N LYS A 243 17.41 11.66 -6.50
CA LYS A 243 16.68 12.54 -5.58
C LYS A 243 17.22 12.52 -4.15
N PHE A 244 18.46 12.10 -3.94
CA PHE A 244 19.03 11.98 -2.59
C PHE A 244 18.94 13.31 -1.79
N ASN A 245 19.11 14.43 -2.48
CA ASN A 245 19.04 15.76 -1.88
C ASN A 245 17.64 16.11 -1.33
N TYR A 246 16.58 15.41 -1.76
CA TYR A 246 15.21 15.64 -1.28
C TYR A 246 15.05 15.26 0.19
N ILE A 247 15.98 14.51 0.79
CA ILE A 247 15.91 14.26 2.22
C ILE A 247 16.13 15.55 3.03
N TYR A 248 16.89 16.52 2.51
CA TYR A 248 17.21 17.75 3.22
C TYR A 248 16.09 18.79 3.21
N ARG A 249 15.10 18.63 2.33
CA ARG A 249 13.88 19.47 2.35
C ARG A 249 12.82 18.97 3.35
N SER A 250 13.01 17.77 3.92
CA SER A 250 12.17 17.25 4.99
C SER A 250 12.50 17.92 6.33
N SER A 251 11.58 17.84 7.28
CA SER A 251 11.77 18.39 8.64
C SER A 251 12.31 17.34 9.63
N HIS A 252 12.97 16.30 9.14
CA HIS A 252 13.56 15.25 9.98
C HIS A 252 14.77 15.78 10.78
N SER A 253 14.94 15.29 12.00
CA SER A 253 16.13 15.61 12.81
C SER A 253 17.42 15.13 12.13
N PHE A 254 18.56 15.71 12.49
CA PHE A 254 19.85 15.38 11.87
C PHE A 254 20.19 13.87 11.95
N GLY A 255 20.01 13.26 13.13
CA GLY A 255 20.24 11.82 13.32
C GLY A 255 19.30 10.95 12.48
N ARG A 256 18.04 11.37 12.33
CA ARG A 256 17.04 10.68 11.51
C ARG A 256 17.39 10.75 10.02
N THR A 257 17.77 11.94 9.55
CA THR A 257 18.25 12.17 8.19
C THR A 257 19.46 11.28 7.87
N LEU A 258 20.42 11.14 8.79
CA LEU A 258 21.56 10.25 8.60
C LEU A 258 21.15 8.76 8.54
N GLY A 259 20.19 8.35 9.37
CA GLY A 259 19.61 7.00 9.35
C GLY A 259 18.94 6.66 8.02
N HIS A 260 18.12 7.57 7.48
CA HIS A 260 17.49 7.40 6.18
C HIS A 260 18.51 7.26 5.04
N LYS A 261 19.58 8.05 5.06
CA LYS A 261 20.67 7.95 4.08
C LYS A 261 21.37 6.60 4.12
N ARG A 262 21.60 6.06 5.31
CA ARG A 262 22.20 4.73 5.49
C ARG A 262 21.30 3.64 4.91
N ASN A 263 20.00 3.68 5.17
CA ASN A 263 19.06 2.73 4.58
C ASN A 263 18.98 2.85 3.06
N ALA A 264 18.88 4.07 2.51
CA ALA A 264 18.88 4.29 1.06
C ALA A 264 20.19 3.87 0.38
N ALA A 265 21.32 3.91 1.11
CA ALA A 265 22.59 3.37 0.63
C ALA A 265 22.66 1.83 0.66
N ARG A 266 21.95 1.17 1.59
CA ARG A 266 21.88 -0.31 1.63
C ARG A 266 21.10 -0.87 0.44
N ASP A 267 20.08 -0.16 -0.03
CA ASP A 267 19.39 -0.50 -1.29
C ASP A 267 20.34 -0.44 -2.50
N ARG A 268 21.30 0.50 -2.52
CA ARG A 268 22.26 0.67 -3.64
C ARG A 268 23.24 -0.48 -3.81
N VAL A 269 23.53 -1.21 -2.74
CA VAL A 269 24.47 -2.37 -2.77
C VAL A 269 23.76 -3.64 -3.25
N GLY A 270 22.51 -3.53 -3.72
CA GLY A 270 21.68 -4.68 -4.03
C GLY A 270 21.19 -5.29 -2.74
N SER A 271 20.09 -4.75 -2.21
CA SER A 271 19.25 -5.51 -1.29
C SER A 271 19.04 -6.88 -1.93
N ARG A 272 19.58 -7.93 -1.31
CA ARG A 272 19.39 -9.31 -1.78
C ARG A 272 17.90 -9.45 -2.09
N PRO A 273 17.49 -9.93 -3.30
CA PRO A 273 16.11 -10.37 -3.45
C PRO A 273 15.83 -11.32 -2.27
N PRO A 274 14.61 -11.33 -1.67
CA PRO A 274 14.29 -12.27 -0.60
C PRO A 274 14.76 -13.67 -1.03
N LEU A 275 15.84 -14.13 -0.39
CA LEU A 275 16.59 -15.30 -0.83
C LEU A 275 15.87 -16.54 -0.31
N LEU A 276 15.35 -17.33 -1.26
CA LEU A 276 15.20 -18.80 -1.26
C LEU A 276 15.04 -19.54 0.07
N THR A 277 13.89 -20.21 0.22
CA THR A 277 13.72 -21.63 0.59
C THR A 277 12.27 -22.00 0.19
N SER A 278 11.87 -23.16 -0.32
CA SER A 278 12.47 -24.43 -0.72
C SER A 278 11.41 -25.08 -1.62
N ILE A 279 11.78 -25.56 -2.81
CA ILE A 279 10.96 -26.53 -3.55
C ILE A 279 11.05 -27.83 -2.76
N SER A 280 9.94 -28.26 -2.15
CA SER A 280 9.78 -29.63 -1.71
C SER A 280 8.34 -30.03 -1.98
N LYS A 281 8.23 -31.13 -2.74
CA LYS A 281 7.07 -31.87 -3.25
C LYS A 281 5.75 -31.68 -2.50
#